data_AF-A0A971BFL9-F1
#
_entry.id   AF-A0A971BFL9-F1
#
_cell.length_a   1.000
_cell.length_b   1.000
_cell.length_c   1.000
_cell.angle_alpha   90.00
_cell.angle_beta   90.00
_cell.angle_gamma   90.00
#
_symmetry.space_group_name_H-M   'P 1'
#
loop_
_entity.id
_entity.type
_entity.pdbx_description
1 polymer ?
#
loop_
_entity_poly.entity_id
_entity_poly.type
_entity_poly.pdbx_seq_one_letter_code
_entity_poly.pdbx_strand_id
1 'polypeptide(L)'
;MDGLIDTLTRGNPTEVKVVLATVALALSVYQVAVIAVAYGKVRPRFLGAAPAALAHRAVGDAIALILVVCATICIAYYGFDDDAGLHVAAASALLLALALKVAVVRRLHGLGRLLPVIGASIWVLLALTWLTSAGDFLADR
;
A
#
# COMPACT_ATOMS: atom_id res chain seq x y z
N MET A 1 6.98 12.93 19.20
CA MET A 1 6.25 12.26 18.10
C MET A 1 5.32 11.20 18.67
N ASP A 2 5.81 10.45 19.65
CA ASP A 2 5.12 9.34 20.31
C ASP A 2 3.79 9.75 20.98
N GLY A 3 3.75 10.87 21.73
CA GLY A 3 2.51 11.35 22.35
C GLY A 3 1.40 11.77 21.37
N LEU A 4 1.76 12.18 20.14
CA LEU A 4 0.78 12.47 19.09
C LEU A 4 0.18 11.17 18.52
N ILE A 5 1.02 10.17 18.27
CA ILE A 5 0.58 8.86 17.76
C ILE A 5 -0.29 8.16 18.78
N ASP A 6 0.09 8.21 20.05
CA ASP A 6 -0.69 7.64 21.15
C ASP A 6 -2.09 8.28 21.24
N THR A 7 -2.16 9.61 21.15
CA THR A 7 -3.42 10.36 21.11
C THR A 7 -4.28 9.99 19.89
N LEU A 8 -3.69 9.96 18.69
CA LEU A 8 -4.40 9.66 17.45
C LEU A 8 -4.91 8.21 17.38
N THR A 9 -4.17 7.29 17.99
CA THR A 9 -4.51 5.86 18.03
C THR A 9 -5.30 5.48 19.27
N ARG A 10 -5.57 6.43 20.17
CA ARG A 10 -6.21 6.20 21.48
C ARG A 10 -5.52 5.09 22.27
N GLY A 11 -4.19 5.08 22.28
CA GLY A 11 -3.37 4.07 22.94
C GLY A 11 -3.32 2.71 22.26
N ASN A 12 -3.87 2.57 21.04
CA ASN A 12 -3.96 1.30 20.31
C ASN A 12 -3.26 1.34 18.94
N PRO A 13 -1.95 1.66 18.88
CA PRO A 13 -1.23 1.83 17.61
C PRO A 13 -1.20 0.55 16.77
N THR A 14 -1.11 -0.64 17.39
CA THR A 14 -1.13 -1.92 16.68
C THR A 14 -2.46 -2.15 15.96
N GLU A 15 -3.59 -1.98 16.65
CA GLU A 15 -4.91 -2.22 16.07
C GLU A 15 -5.19 -1.25 14.92
N VAL A 16 -4.91 0.04 15.13
CA VAL A 16 -5.09 1.08 14.11
C VAL A 16 -4.23 0.79 12.89
N LYS A 17 -2.96 0.40 13.07
CA LYS A 17 -2.06 0.00 11.99
C LYS A 17 -2.65 -1.17 11.18
N VAL A 18 -3.08 -2.24 11.85
CA VAL A 18 -3.62 -3.44 11.19
C VAL A 18 -4.91 -3.12 10.42
N VAL A 19 -5.80 -2.31 10.98
CA VAL A 19 -7.03 -1.86 10.30
C VAL A 19 -6.68 -1.04 9.06
N LEU A 20 -5.80 -0.05 9.17
CA LEU A 20 -5.38 0.78 8.04
C LEU A 20 -4.70 -0.05 6.93
N ALA A 21 -3.83 -0.98 7.30
CA ALA A 21 -3.19 -1.90 6.35
C ALA A 21 -4.21 -2.80 5.66
N THR A 22 -5.23 -3.27 6.39
CA THR A 22 -6.33 -4.09 5.83
C THR A 22 -7.17 -3.29 4.85
N VAL A 23 -7.50 -2.03 5.18
CA VAL A 23 -8.19 -1.11 4.26
C VAL A 23 -7.36 -0.87 3.01
N ALA A 24 -6.06 -0.61 3.15
CA ALA A 24 -5.15 -0.43 2.01
C ALA A 24 -5.10 -1.69 1.12
N LEU A 25 -5.05 -2.89 1.72
CA LEU A 25 -5.09 -4.14 0.98
C LEU A 25 -6.40 -4.31 0.22
N ALA A 26 -7.55 -4.06 0.84
CA ALA A 26 -8.86 -4.12 0.18
C ALA A 26 -8.97 -3.13 -1.00
N LEU A 27 -8.52 -1.89 -0.79
CA LEU A 27 -8.46 -0.88 -1.86
C LEU A 27 -7.48 -1.30 -2.97
N SER A 28 -6.40 -2.02 -2.65
CA SER A 28 -5.46 -2.52 -3.65
C SER A 28 -6.06 -3.63 -4.53
N VAL A 29 -6.98 -4.44 -4.01
CA VAL A 29 -7.75 -5.41 -4.82
C VAL A 29 -8.66 -4.65 -5.79
N TYR A 30 -9.34 -3.60 -5.30
CA TYR A 30 -10.10 -2.71 -6.15
C TYR A 30 -9.23 -2.05 -7.25
N GLN A 31 -8.00 -1.63 -6.91
CA GLN A 31 -7.02 -1.08 -7.86
C GLN A 31 -6.71 -2.03 -9.02
N VAL A 32 -6.49 -3.32 -8.72
CA VAL A 32 -6.23 -4.36 -9.73
C VAL A 32 -7.44 -4.54 -10.65
N ALA A 33 -8.65 -4.54 -10.09
CA ALA A 33 -9.88 -4.62 -10.88
C ALA A 33 -10.02 -3.42 -11.83
N VAL A 34 -9.90 -2.18 -11.34
CA VAL A 34 -10.11 -0.99 -12.19
C VAL A 34 -9.00 -0.80 -13.23
N ILE A 35 -7.74 -1.17 -12.94
CA ILE A 35 -6.68 -1.08 -13.96
C ILE A 35 -6.86 -2.12 -15.06
N ALA A 36 -7.39 -3.31 -14.74
CA ALA A 36 -7.73 -4.31 -15.74
C ALA A 36 -8.82 -3.80 -16.71
N VAL A 37 -9.79 -3.02 -16.20
CA VAL A 37 -10.79 -2.34 -17.03
C VAL A 37 -10.15 -1.22 -17.86
N ALA A 38 -9.31 -0.39 -17.26
CA ALA A 38 -8.65 0.72 -17.96
C ALA A 38 -7.74 0.24 -19.11
N TYR A 39 -7.06 -0.89 -18.95
CA TYR A 39 -6.28 -1.54 -20.01
C TYR A 39 -7.11 -2.41 -20.96
N GLY A 40 -8.44 -2.45 -20.80
CA GLY A 40 -9.35 -3.18 -21.68
C GLY A 40 -9.23 -4.70 -21.60
N LYS A 41 -8.58 -5.23 -20.55
CA LYS A 41 -8.49 -6.67 -20.24
C LYS A 41 -9.83 -7.21 -19.74
N VAL A 42 -10.59 -6.40 -19.03
CA VAL A 42 -11.97 -6.66 -18.60
C VAL A 42 -12.85 -5.54 -19.14
N ARG A 43 -14.06 -5.87 -19.61
CA ARG A 43 -14.95 -4.91 -20.28
C ARG A 43 -16.38 -5.00 -19.73
N PRO A 44 -16.62 -4.56 -18.48
CA PRO A 44 -17.98 -4.53 -17.92
C PRO A 44 -18.84 -3.53 -18.70
N ARG A 45 -20.14 -3.80 -18.81
CA ARG A 45 -21.06 -2.93 -19.59
C ARG A 45 -21.28 -1.55 -18.94
N PHE A 46 -21.00 -1.41 -17.65
CA PHE A 46 -21.33 -0.23 -16.84
C PHE A 46 -20.12 0.68 -16.53
N LEU A 47 -18.89 0.31 -16.89
CA LEU A 47 -17.69 1.07 -16.56
C LEU A 47 -16.73 1.15 -17.76
N GLY A 48 -16.49 2.37 -18.25
CA GLY A 48 -15.54 2.64 -19.32
C GLY A 48 -14.08 2.75 -18.87
N ALA A 49 -13.15 2.72 -19.82
CA ALA A 49 -11.71 2.75 -19.54
C ALA A 49 -11.24 4.07 -18.89
N ALA A 50 -11.73 5.22 -19.37
CA ALA A 50 -11.37 6.54 -18.83
C ALA A 50 -11.76 6.74 -17.35
N PRO A 51 -13.03 6.52 -16.94
CA PRO A 51 -13.38 6.63 -15.52
C PRO A 51 -12.67 5.57 -14.66
N ALA A 52 -12.42 4.36 -15.18
CA ALA A 52 -11.62 3.36 -14.48
C ALA A 52 -10.17 3.82 -14.24
N ALA A 53 -9.54 4.49 -15.21
CA ALA A 53 -8.21 5.06 -15.06
C ALA A 53 -8.16 6.21 -14.04
N LEU A 54 -9.21 7.05 -13.99
CA LEU A 54 -9.33 8.11 -12.97
C LEU A 54 -9.49 7.51 -11.58
N ALA A 55 -10.37 6.51 -11.41
CA ALA A 55 -10.55 5.80 -10.15
C ALA A 55 -9.26 5.11 -9.71
N HIS A 56 -8.52 4.48 -10.64
CA HIS A 56 -7.20 3.91 -10.39
C HIS A 56 -6.25 4.95 -9.80
N ARG A 57 -6.17 6.15 -10.38
CA ARG A 57 -5.30 7.22 -9.87
C ARG A 57 -5.75 7.72 -8.49
N ALA A 58 -7.02 8.10 -8.34
CA ALA A 58 -7.53 8.68 -7.10
C ALA A 58 -7.43 7.72 -5.90
N VAL A 59 -7.83 6.46 -6.07
CA VAL A 59 -7.70 5.46 -5.01
C VAL A 59 -6.23 5.07 -4.79
N GLY A 60 -5.38 5.12 -5.82
CA GLY A 60 -3.94 4.93 -5.68
C GLY A 60 -3.28 5.98 -4.80
N ASP A 61 -3.68 7.26 -4.95
CA ASP A 61 -3.21 8.36 -4.10
C ASP A 61 -3.66 8.18 -2.64
N ALA A 62 -4.90 7.74 -2.42
CA ALA A 62 -5.41 7.43 -1.08
C ALA A 62 -4.64 6.28 -0.42
N ILE A 63 -4.36 5.18 -1.15
CA ILE A 63 -3.54 4.08 -0.64
C ILE A 63 -2.14 4.58 -0.28
N ALA A 64 -1.51 5.37 -1.15
CA ALA A 64 -0.17 5.90 -0.88
C ALA A 64 -0.14 6.73 0.42
N LEU A 65 -1.16 7.57 0.66
CA LEU A 65 -1.28 8.32 1.91
C LEU A 65 -1.44 7.40 3.12
N ILE A 66 -2.32 6.39 3.05
CA ILE A 66 -2.50 5.41 4.12
C ILE A 66 -1.17 4.71 4.45
N LEU A 67 -0.41 4.31 3.43
CA LEU A 67 0.88 3.64 3.63
C LEU A 67 1.92 4.55 4.28
N VAL A 68 1.93 5.85 3.97
CA VAL A 68 2.80 6.82 4.65
C VAL A 68 2.43 6.95 6.13
N VAL A 69 1.13 6.99 6.44
CA VAL A 69 0.64 7.03 7.83
C VAL A 69 1.04 5.75 8.56
N CYS A 70 0.79 4.57 7.98
CA CYS A 70 1.20 3.29 8.57
C CYS A 70 2.72 3.22 8.79
N ALA A 71 3.53 3.61 7.80
CA ALA A 71 4.99 3.62 7.92
C ALA A 71 5.46 4.54 9.04
N THR A 72 4.82 5.70 9.21
CA THR A 72 5.12 6.63 10.30
C THR A 72 4.82 6.00 11.66
N ILE A 73 3.66 5.34 11.81
CA ILE A 73 3.31 4.60 13.03
C ILE A 73 4.32 3.47 13.28
N CYS A 74 4.69 2.70 12.23
CA CYS A 74 5.65 1.61 12.33
C CYS A 74 7.01 2.10 12.85
N ILE A 75 7.59 3.11 12.21
CA ILE A 75 8.92 3.62 12.56
C ILE A 75 8.92 4.25 13.95
N ALA A 76 7.89 5.04 14.29
CA ALA A 76 7.85 5.76 15.55
C ALA A 76 7.63 4.84 16.76
N TYR A 77 6.79 3.81 16.62
CA TYR A 77 6.40 2.97 17.75
C TYR A 77 7.23 1.67 17.86
N TYR A 78 7.59 1.05 16.74
CA TYR A 78 8.29 -0.24 16.72
C TYR A 78 9.75 -0.13 16.26
N GLY A 79 10.16 1.02 15.69
CA GLY A 79 11.52 1.18 15.19
C GLY A 79 11.87 0.20 14.06
N PHE A 80 13.11 -0.30 14.09
CA PHE A 80 13.67 -1.25 13.12
C PHE A 80 14.16 -2.51 13.82
N ASP A 81 13.34 -3.07 14.71
CA ASP A 81 13.72 -4.23 15.53
C ASP A 81 13.98 -5.50 14.68
N ASP A 82 14.97 -6.30 15.10
CA ASP A 82 15.49 -7.45 14.32
C ASP A 82 14.48 -8.61 14.25
N ASP A 83 13.63 -8.78 15.27
CA ASP A 83 12.62 -9.84 15.33
C ASP A 83 11.49 -9.67 14.28
N ALA A 84 11.36 -8.47 13.70
CA ALA A 84 10.42 -8.14 12.64
C ALA A 84 11.07 -8.05 11.24
N GLY A 85 12.23 -8.69 11.04
CA GLY A 85 13.06 -8.52 9.84
C GLY A 85 12.33 -8.67 8.50
N LEU A 86 11.41 -9.63 8.36
CA LEU A 86 10.62 -9.80 7.13
C LEU A 86 9.64 -8.64 6.90
N HIS A 87 8.97 -8.18 7.96
CA HIS A 87 8.05 -7.05 7.88
C HIS A 87 8.79 -5.78 7.45
N VAL A 88 9.90 -5.48 8.12
CA VAL A 88 10.74 -4.30 7.85
C VAL A 88 11.27 -4.33 6.42
N ALA A 89 11.80 -5.48 5.97
CA ALA A 89 12.31 -5.63 4.61
C ALA A 89 11.20 -5.45 3.55
N ALA A 90 10.04 -6.10 3.74
CA ALA A 90 8.91 -6.00 2.81
C ALA A 90 8.34 -4.57 2.77
N ALA A 91 8.16 -3.93 3.93
CA ALA A 91 7.66 -2.56 4.04
C ALA A 91 8.62 -1.55 3.41
N SER A 92 9.93 -1.72 3.62
CA SER A 92 10.96 -0.86 3.00
C SER A 92 10.96 -1.01 1.48
N ALA A 93 10.91 -2.25 0.98
CA ALA A 93 10.81 -2.53 -0.45
C ALA A 93 9.52 -1.97 -1.05
N LEU A 94 8.39 -2.02 -0.33
CA LEU A 94 7.13 -1.43 -0.75
C LEU A 94 7.24 0.08 -0.96
N LEU A 95 7.82 0.80 0.00
CA LEU A 95 8.04 2.25 -0.09
C LEU A 95 8.99 2.60 -1.24
N LEU A 96 10.05 1.82 -1.43
CA LEU A 96 10.98 2.00 -2.56
C LEU A 96 10.28 1.77 -3.91
N ALA A 97 9.45 0.73 -4.03
CA ALA A 97 8.69 0.44 -5.24
C ALA A 97 7.68 1.55 -5.56
N LEU A 98 7.03 2.13 -4.55
CA LEU A 98 6.16 3.30 -4.71
C LEU A 98 6.95 4.53 -5.18
N ALA A 99 8.10 4.82 -4.56
CA ALA A 99 8.96 5.92 -4.98
C ALA A 99 9.44 5.74 -6.43
N LEU A 100 9.81 4.52 -6.81
CA LEU A 100 10.18 4.17 -8.18
C LEU A 100 9.00 4.36 -9.14
N LYS A 101 7.79 3.92 -8.79
CA LYS A 101 6.57 4.16 -9.59
C LYS A 101 6.38 5.66 -9.86
N VAL A 102 6.49 6.48 -8.82
CA VAL A 102 6.36 7.94 -8.93
C VAL A 102 7.46 8.52 -9.82
N ALA A 103 8.71 8.08 -9.66
CA ALA A 103 9.83 8.52 -10.50
C ALA A 103 9.63 8.16 -11.98
N VAL A 104 9.14 6.95 -12.28
CA VAL A 104 8.82 6.51 -13.64
C VAL A 104 7.75 7.39 -14.27
N VAL A 105 6.66 7.65 -13.53
CA VAL A 105 5.55 8.48 -14.04
C VAL A 105 5.96 9.95 -14.22
N ARG A 106 6.78 10.51 -13.32
CA ARG A 106 7.09 11.94 -13.33
C ARG A 106 8.29 12.31 -14.20
N ARG A 107 9.35 11.48 -14.20
CA ARG A 107 10.67 11.86 -14.76
C ARG A 107 11.20 10.87 -15.78
N LEU A 108 10.85 9.58 -15.71
CA LEU A 108 11.43 8.53 -16.57
C LEU A 108 10.38 7.97 -17.54
N HIS A 109 9.81 8.84 -18.37
CA HIS A 109 8.65 8.51 -19.23
C HIS A 109 8.96 7.37 -20.23
N GLY A 110 10.23 7.16 -20.59
CA GLY A 110 10.68 6.05 -21.45
C GLY A 110 10.56 4.66 -20.81
N LEU A 111 10.38 4.56 -19.49
CA LEU A 111 10.25 3.29 -18.76
C LEU A 111 8.79 2.88 -18.50
N GLY A 112 7.82 3.52 -19.16
CA GLY A 112 6.39 3.26 -18.94
C GLY A 112 5.98 1.78 -19.12
N ARG A 113 6.72 1.00 -19.91
CA ARG A 113 6.50 -0.46 -20.07
C ARG A 113 6.70 -1.26 -18.78
N LEU A 114 7.46 -0.74 -17.82
CA LEU A 114 7.72 -1.39 -16.52
C LEU A 114 6.61 -1.11 -15.49
N LEU A 115 5.72 -0.14 -15.73
CA LEU A 115 4.66 0.24 -14.78
C LEU A 115 3.76 -0.92 -14.33
N PRO A 116 3.37 -1.87 -15.20
CA PRO A 116 2.58 -3.03 -14.76
C PRO A 116 3.35 -3.93 -13.79
N VAL A 117 4.64 -4.15 -14.03
CA VAL A 117 5.50 -4.98 -13.17
C VAL A 117 5.71 -4.31 -11.83
N ILE A 118 6.01 -3.00 -11.82
CA ILE A 118 6.14 -2.21 -10.59
C ILE A 118 4.81 -2.17 -9.82
N GLY A 119 3.68 -2.04 -10.52
CA GLY A 119 2.35 -2.08 -9.90
C GLY A 119 2.06 -3.43 -9.24
N ALA A 120 2.40 -4.53 -9.90
CA ALA A 120 2.24 -5.88 -9.36
C ALA A 120 3.17 -6.12 -8.16
N SER A 121 4.42 -5.66 -8.21
CA SER A 121 5.35 -5.79 -7.08
C SER A 121 4.87 -5.01 -5.86
N ILE A 122 4.34 -3.79 -6.04
CA ILE A 122 3.70 -3.01 -4.96
C ILE A 122 2.56 -3.81 -4.33
N TRP A 123 1.69 -4.44 -5.13
CA TRP A 123 0.57 -5.21 -4.62
C TRP A 123 1.04 -6.44 -3.81
N VAL A 124 2.02 -7.19 -4.32
CA VAL A 124 2.60 -8.36 -3.62
C VAL A 124 3.28 -7.93 -2.32
N LEU A 125 4.08 -6.87 -2.36
CA LEU A 125 4.77 -6.36 -1.17
C LEU A 125 3.78 -5.86 -0.12
N LEU A 126 2.73 -5.14 -0.54
CA LEU A 126 1.66 -4.73 0.36
C LEU A 126 0.98 -5.92 1.03
N ALA A 127 0.63 -6.95 0.25
CA ALA A 127 0.03 -8.17 0.78
C ALA A 127 0.96 -8.88 1.79
N LEU A 128 2.26 -8.93 1.51
CA LEU A 128 3.26 -9.53 2.41
C LEU A 128 3.45 -8.71 3.70
N THR A 129 3.55 -7.38 3.59
CA THR A 129 3.64 -6.47 4.74
C THR A 129 2.39 -6.53 5.60
N TRP A 130 1.21 -6.63 4.97
CA TRP A 130 -0.05 -6.84 5.69
C TRP A 130 -0.07 -8.20 6.39
N LEU A 131 0.31 -9.27 5.69
CA LEU A 131 0.27 -10.64 6.22
C LEU A 131 1.15 -10.79 7.46
N THR A 132 2.37 -10.26 7.42
CA THR A 132 3.28 -10.24 8.58
C THR A 132 2.66 -9.45 9.74
N SER A 133 2.14 -8.25 9.50
CA SER A 133 1.57 -7.44 10.58
C SER A 133 0.26 -7.97 11.15
N ALA A 134 -0.61 -8.54 10.33
CA ALA A 134 -1.89 -9.09 10.76
C ALA A 134 -1.71 -10.47 11.40
N GLY A 135 -0.76 -11.26 10.90
CA GLY A 135 -0.38 -12.54 11.47
C GLY A 135 0.10 -12.39 12.91
N ASP A 136 1.09 -11.52 13.14
CA ASP A 136 1.62 -11.26 14.49
C ASP A 136 0.50 -10.80 15.44
N PHE A 137 -0.33 -9.85 15.01
CA PHE A 137 -1.44 -9.35 15.81
C PHE A 137 -2.50 -10.40 16.18
N LEU A 138 -2.74 -11.38 15.29
CA LEU A 138 -3.68 -12.46 15.54
C LEU A 138 -3.07 -13.61 16.35
N ALA A 139 -1.74 -13.78 16.30
CA ALA A 139 -1.01 -14.79 17.06
C ALA A 139 -0.75 -14.37 18.52
N ASP A 140 -0.60 -13.07 18.77
CA ASP A 140 -0.40 -12.49 20.11
C ASP A 140 -1.71 -12.31 20.92
N ARG A 141 -2.87 -12.72 20.37
CA ARG A 141 -4.17 -12.77 21.05
C ARG A 141 -4.52 -14.18 21.51
#